data_AF-A0AAW2YGF4-F1
#
_entry.id   AF-A0AAW2YGF4-F1
#
_cell.length_a   1.000
_cell.length_b   1.000
_cell.length_c   1.000
_cell.angle_alpha   90.00
_cell.angle_beta   90.00
_cell.angle_gamma   90.00
#
_symmetry.space_group_name_H-M   'P 1'
#
loop_
_entity.id
_entity.type
_entity.pdbx_description
1 polymer ?
#
loop_
_entity_poly.entity_id
_entity_poly.type
_entity_poly.pdbx_seq_one_letter_code
_entity_poly.pdbx_strand_id
1 'polypeptide(L)'
;MRTSGLLHSVPPSLLFPHISSTSTSPPAHGGLAATSTGKLPNTTVRILASTTSKRKPKRQEDDYHSTLEALNSKGRFPRKSLGQHYMLNASVNEELVAAANVKEGDIVLEIGPGTGSLTNVLVNAGATVLAIEKDSHMAALVRERFAGLDRVKVVEEDFTRSHLRSHMSSILPSKTPPDGTSCSAKYAVSDYIFYLLESNHEIDTYHATLHDTNFLEMQVVANIPFNISTDVVKQLLPMGDIFSEVILLLQDEAALRLVDSSLKTSEYRPINVFVNFYSDPEYLLKVSRTNFFPQPKVDAAVVAFKLKQTVDYPRVSSIKSFFSMVNSAFNGKRKMLRKSLQHMCPSPDIEAALCAGLPPTSRPEELTLEDFVKLHNLIVKT
;
A
#
# COMPACT_ATOMS: atom_id res chain seq x y z
N MET A 1 -10.24 -46.52 -52.03
CA MET A 1 -9.79 -46.93 -50.67
C MET A 1 -9.50 -45.67 -49.86
N ARG A 2 -9.89 -45.63 -48.57
CA ARG A 2 -9.54 -44.64 -47.52
C ARG A 2 -9.89 -43.16 -47.85
N THR A 3 -10.81 -42.42 -47.20
CA THR A 3 -11.35 -42.29 -45.81
C THR A 3 -10.55 -41.39 -44.86
N SER A 4 -11.29 -40.69 -43.96
CA SER A 4 -10.89 -39.60 -43.05
C SER A 4 -10.51 -38.28 -43.75
N GLY A 5 -10.98 -37.09 -43.34
CA GLY A 5 -11.99 -36.77 -42.32
C GLY A 5 -11.38 -36.32 -40.98
N LEU A 6 -11.33 -35.00 -40.76
CA LEU A 6 -10.91 -34.36 -39.51
C LEU A 6 -12.02 -33.41 -39.03
N LEU A 7 -12.67 -33.79 -37.94
CA LEU A 7 -13.58 -32.92 -37.19
C LEU A 7 -12.75 -31.94 -36.35
N HIS A 8 -13.10 -30.65 -36.34
CA HIS A 8 -12.57 -29.75 -35.32
C HIS A 8 -13.23 -30.07 -33.98
N SER A 9 -12.43 -30.54 -33.02
CA SER A 9 -12.84 -30.79 -31.65
C SER A 9 -13.03 -29.48 -30.90
N VAL A 10 -14.27 -29.18 -30.52
CA VAL A 10 -14.59 -28.17 -29.51
C VAL A 10 -13.97 -28.62 -28.17
N PRO A 11 -13.25 -27.76 -27.43
CA PRO A 11 -12.71 -28.14 -26.12
C PRO A 11 -13.86 -28.42 -25.13
N PRO A 12 -13.69 -29.39 -24.20
CA PRO A 12 -14.78 -29.80 -23.32
C PRO A 12 -15.21 -28.68 -22.37
N SER A 13 -16.52 -28.46 -22.29
CA SER A 13 -17.14 -27.57 -21.31
C SER A 13 -16.86 -28.06 -19.89
N LEU A 14 -16.09 -27.30 -19.12
CA LEU A 14 -15.89 -27.54 -17.69
C LEU A 14 -17.18 -27.23 -16.94
N LEU A 15 -17.99 -28.26 -16.70
CA LEU A 15 -19.12 -28.19 -15.78
C LEU A 15 -18.61 -27.94 -14.35
N PHE A 16 -19.07 -26.85 -13.75
CA PHE A 16 -18.89 -26.59 -12.33
C PHE A 16 -19.78 -27.53 -11.50
N PRO A 17 -19.36 -27.97 -10.30
CA PRO A 17 -20.15 -28.86 -9.48
C PRO A 17 -21.39 -28.16 -8.92
N HIS A 18 -22.59 -28.63 -9.28
CA HIS A 18 -23.79 -28.32 -8.53
C HIS A 18 -23.69 -28.95 -7.13
N ILE A 19 -23.70 -28.11 -6.09
CA ILE A 19 -23.85 -28.56 -4.70
C ILE A 19 -25.34 -28.59 -4.37
N SER A 20 -25.87 -29.79 -4.12
CA SER A 20 -27.24 -29.97 -3.63
C SER A 20 -27.34 -29.70 -2.13
N SER A 21 -28.37 -28.99 -1.71
CA SER A 21 -28.63 -28.67 -0.30
C SER A 21 -29.34 -29.84 0.41
N THR A 22 -28.63 -30.60 1.24
CA THR A 22 -29.21 -31.58 2.15
C THR A 22 -28.80 -31.31 3.59
N SER A 23 -29.74 -30.81 4.40
CA SER A 23 -29.56 -30.61 5.83
C SER A 23 -29.80 -31.90 6.61
N THR A 24 -28.81 -32.39 7.34
CA THR A 24 -28.97 -33.50 8.29
C THR A 24 -28.42 -33.14 9.67
N SER A 25 -29.31 -33.22 10.68
CA SER A 25 -28.97 -32.96 12.08
C SER A 25 -28.27 -34.18 12.71
N PRO A 26 -27.30 -33.99 13.63
CA PRO A 26 -26.71 -35.10 14.39
C PRO A 26 -27.69 -35.62 15.47
N PRO A 27 -27.76 -36.94 15.73
CA PRO A 27 -28.57 -37.54 16.80
C PRO A 27 -27.87 -37.49 18.17
N ALA A 28 -28.61 -37.79 19.25
CA ALA A 28 -28.11 -37.71 20.63
C ALA A 28 -28.39 -38.97 21.48
N HIS A 29 -27.33 -39.47 22.13
CA HIS A 29 -27.28 -40.43 23.26
C HIS A 29 -25.98 -40.09 24.06
N GLY A 30 -25.77 -40.29 25.36
CA GLY A 30 -26.44 -41.10 26.38
C GLY A 30 -25.72 -42.46 26.58
N GLY A 31 -25.12 -42.85 27.72
CA GLY A 31 -24.90 -42.21 29.04
C GLY A 31 -24.08 -43.15 29.97
N LEU A 32 -23.98 -42.87 31.29
CA LEU A 32 -23.21 -43.60 32.36
C LEU A 32 -21.67 -43.36 32.31
N ALA A 33 -20.88 -43.04 33.35
CA ALA A 33 -20.85 -43.18 34.84
C ALA A 33 -20.09 -44.44 35.35
N ALA A 34 -19.18 -44.43 36.35
CA ALA A 34 -18.57 -43.37 37.21
C ALA A 34 -17.05 -43.67 37.46
N THR A 35 -16.28 -43.47 38.56
CA THR A 35 -16.50 -43.15 40.01
C THR A 35 -15.17 -42.75 40.72
N SER A 36 -15.23 -42.04 41.87
CA SER A 36 -14.17 -41.90 42.95
C SER A 36 -12.86 -41.11 42.63
N THR A 37 -12.14 -40.43 43.54
CA THR A 37 -12.38 -39.87 44.92
C THR A 37 -11.32 -38.79 45.23
N GLY A 38 -11.66 -37.70 45.94
CA GLY A 38 -10.68 -36.69 46.44
C GLY A 38 -11.29 -35.40 47.03
N LYS A 39 -10.65 -34.79 48.03
CA LYS A 39 -11.07 -33.64 48.88
C LYS A 39 -9.80 -32.99 49.49
N LEU A 40 -9.70 -31.76 50.04
CA LEU A 40 -10.48 -30.50 50.27
C LEU A 40 -9.44 -29.45 50.83
N PRO A 41 -9.75 -28.19 51.24
CA PRO A 41 -10.87 -27.27 51.00
C PRO A 41 -10.43 -25.83 50.56
N ASN A 42 -11.40 -24.91 50.40
CA ASN A 42 -11.27 -23.43 50.43
C ASN A 42 -10.45 -22.76 49.28
N THR A 43 -10.68 -21.49 48.88
CA THR A 43 -11.57 -20.42 49.40
C THR A 43 -12.39 -19.81 48.25
N THR A 44 -13.65 -19.42 48.49
CA THR A 44 -14.50 -18.80 47.46
C THR A 44 -14.30 -17.29 47.34
N VAL A 45 -13.80 -16.82 46.19
CA VAL A 45 -13.96 -15.43 45.74
C VAL A 45 -14.81 -15.44 44.47
N ARG A 46 -16.00 -14.82 44.51
CA ARG A 46 -16.86 -14.65 43.33
C ARG A 46 -16.37 -13.46 42.50
N ILE A 47 -15.70 -13.74 41.39
CA ILE A 47 -15.57 -12.77 40.29
C ILE A 47 -16.67 -13.07 39.28
N LEU A 48 -17.60 -12.12 39.11
CA LEU A 48 -18.64 -12.19 38.09
C LEU A 48 -18.05 -11.85 36.72
N ALA A 49 -17.45 -12.84 36.07
CA ALA A 49 -17.03 -12.73 34.69
C ALA A 49 -18.27 -12.65 33.76
N SER A 50 -18.66 -11.44 33.36
CA SER A 50 -19.71 -11.22 32.37
C SER A 50 -19.24 -11.72 31.00
N THR A 51 -19.66 -12.93 30.63
CA THR A 51 -19.28 -13.60 29.38
C THR A 51 -20.02 -13.02 28.18
N THR A 52 -19.70 -11.77 27.82
CA THR A 52 -20.07 -11.16 26.54
C THR A 52 -19.40 -11.92 25.41
N SER A 53 -20.08 -12.95 24.91
CA SER A 53 -19.62 -13.77 23.80
C SER A 53 -19.43 -12.91 22.55
N LYS A 54 -18.16 -12.59 22.23
CA LYS A 54 -17.80 -11.96 20.96
C LYS A 54 -18.07 -12.97 19.84
N ARG A 55 -19.30 -12.92 19.29
CA ARG A 55 -19.62 -13.57 18.01
C ARG A 55 -18.58 -13.14 16.98
N LYS A 56 -17.94 -14.10 16.29
CA LYS A 56 -17.27 -13.79 15.02
C LYS A 56 -18.30 -13.14 14.08
N PRO A 57 -17.92 -12.11 13.31
CA PRO A 57 -18.82 -11.58 12.28
C PRO A 57 -19.20 -12.71 11.33
N LYS A 58 -20.49 -12.79 10.97
CA LYS A 58 -20.94 -13.73 9.92
C LYS A 58 -20.42 -13.16 8.60
N ARG A 59 -19.62 -13.94 7.88
CA ARG A 59 -19.13 -13.60 6.53
C ARG A 59 -20.33 -13.15 5.68
N GLN A 60 -20.31 -11.91 5.17
CA GLN A 60 -21.31 -11.47 4.20
C GLN A 60 -21.12 -12.30 2.93
N GLU A 61 -22.16 -13.04 2.57
CA GLU A 61 -22.13 -13.96 1.42
C GLU A 61 -22.27 -13.17 0.10
N ASP A 62 -22.90 -11.99 0.16
CA ASP A 62 -23.26 -11.14 -0.98
C ASP A 62 -22.03 -10.62 -1.76
N ASP A 63 -20.95 -10.24 -1.08
CA ASP A 63 -19.78 -9.58 -1.70
C ASP A 63 -18.89 -10.54 -2.51
N TYR A 64 -18.93 -11.83 -2.18
CA TYR A 64 -18.32 -12.90 -2.98
C TYR A 64 -19.09 -13.09 -4.29
N HIS A 65 -20.42 -13.11 -4.22
CA HIS A 65 -21.28 -13.27 -5.38
C HIS A 65 -21.24 -12.02 -6.28
N SER A 66 -21.36 -10.81 -5.74
CA SER A 66 -21.29 -9.57 -6.51
C SER A 66 -19.96 -9.40 -7.25
N THR A 67 -18.84 -9.78 -6.62
CA THR A 67 -17.50 -9.75 -7.24
C THR A 67 -17.38 -10.75 -8.40
N LEU A 68 -17.90 -11.97 -8.26
CA LEU A 68 -17.87 -12.96 -9.34
C LEU A 68 -18.88 -12.64 -10.45
N GLU A 69 -20.07 -12.14 -10.12
CA GLU A 69 -21.05 -11.67 -11.10
C GLU A 69 -20.50 -10.50 -11.92
N ALA A 70 -19.88 -9.52 -11.27
CA ALA A 70 -19.23 -8.40 -11.95
C ALA A 70 -18.19 -8.88 -12.98
N LEU A 71 -17.32 -9.82 -12.61
CA LEU A 71 -16.31 -10.42 -13.50
C LEU A 71 -16.94 -11.26 -14.64
N ASN A 72 -17.96 -12.07 -14.33
CA ASN A 72 -18.62 -12.95 -15.29
C ASN A 72 -19.53 -12.21 -16.27
N SER A 73 -20.13 -11.09 -15.85
CA SER A 73 -21.23 -10.36 -16.52
C SER A 73 -21.01 -10.08 -18.01
N LYS A 74 -19.76 -9.84 -18.41
CA LYS A 74 -19.35 -9.42 -19.75
C LYS A 74 -18.31 -10.39 -20.35
N GLY A 75 -18.29 -11.65 -19.88
CA GLY A 75 -17.53 -12.77 -20.46
C GLY A 75 -16.00 -12.65 -20.34
N ARG A 76 -15.50 -12.00 -19.30
CA ARG A 76 -14.07 -11.65 -19.16
C ARG A 76 -13.33 -12.52 -18.14
N PHE A 77 -12.02 -12.62 -18.32
CA PHE A 77 -11.12 -13.36 -17.43
C PHE A 77 -10.04 -12.43 -16.85
N PRO A 78 -9.62 -12.61 -15.58
CA PRO A 78 -8.57 -11.81 -14.95
C PRO A 78 -7.26 -11.78 -15.75
N ARG A 79 -6.74 -10.58 -16.01
CA ARG A 79 -5.61 -10.34 -16.90
C ARG A 79 -4.30 -10.48 -16.14
N LYS A 80 -3.66 -11.66 -16.26
CA LYS A 80 -2.37 -11.98 -15.62
C LYS A 80 -1.26 -10.93 -15.87
N SER A 81 -1.27 -10.27 -17.04
CA SER A 81 -0.34 -9.20 -17.39
C SER A 81 -0.55 -7.88 -16.64
N LEU A 82 -1.69 -7.70 -15.99
CA LEU A 82 -2.01 -6.55 -15.13
C LEU A 82 -1.97 -6.90 -13.62
N GLY A 83 -1.51 -8.10 -13.25
CA GLY A 83 -1.42 -8.51 -11.84
C GLY A 83 -2.75 -8.61 -11.09
N GLN A 84 -3.88 -8.70 -11.80
CA GLN A 84 -5.23 -8.65 -11.23
C GLN A 84 -5.52 -9.83 -10.29
N HIS A 85 -5.68 -9.52 -9.00
CA HIS A 85 -6.08 -10.41 -7.91
C HIS A 85 -7.18 -9.73 -7.08
N TYR A 86 -8.44 -10.06 -7.37
CA TYR A 86 -9.61 -9.43 -6.76
C TYR A 86 -9.89 -9.99 -5.36
N MET A 87 -10.19 -9.10 -4.40
CA MET A 87 -10.54 -9.49 -3.02
C MET A 87 -11.94 -10.14 -2.98
N LEU A 88 -12.02 -11.33 -2.38
CA LEU A 88 -13.23 -12.14 -2.21
C LEU A 88 -13.83 -12.07 -0.79
N ASN A 89 -13.23 -11.30 0.12
CA ASN A 89 -13.63 -11.24 1.51
C ASN A 89 -13.69 -9.78 2.00
N ALA A 90 -14.92 -9.28 2.16
CA ALA A 90 -15.20 -7.92 2.62
C ALA A 90 -14.47 -7.57 3.93
N SER A 91 -14.31 -8.52 4.86
CA SER A 91 -13.65 -8.25 6.16
C SER A 91 -12.19 -7.81 6.02
N VAL A 92 -11.51 -8.18 4.93
CA VAL A 92 -10.13 -7.71 4.69
C VAL A 92 -10.13 -6.26 4.20
N ASN A 93 -11.14 -5.86 3.41
CA ASN A 93 -11.31 -4.46 3.03
C ASN A 93 -11.72 -3.62 4.26
N GLU A 94 -12.57 -4.14 5.15
CA GLU A 94 -12.87 -3.54 6.46
C GLU A 94 -11.59 -3.39 7.30
N GLU A 95 -10.73 -4.41 7.35
CA GLU A 95 -9.43 -4.36 8.03
C GLU A 95 -8.49 -3.30 7.42
N LEU A 96 -8.44 -3.13 6.10
CA LEU A 96 -7.68 -2.03 5.44
C LEU A 96 -8.20 -0.65 5.84
N VAL A 97 -9.52 -0.45 5.77
CA VAL A 97 -10.16 0.86 6.03
C VAL A 97 -10.10 1.23 7.52
N ALA A 98 -10.19 0.23 8.41
CA ALA A 98 -10.00 0.40 9.85
C ALA A 98 -8.52 0.65 10.22
N ALA A 99 -7.57 -0.02 9.56
CA ALA A 99 -6.14 0.24 9.73
C ALA A 99 -5.78 1.68 9.31
N ALA A 100 -6.35 2.15 8.20
CA ALA A 100 -6.24 3.53 7.75
C ALA A 100 -7.05 4.54 8.60
N ASN A 101 -7.84 4.09 9.59
CA ASN A 101 -8.62 4.96 10.47
C ASN A 101 -9.53 5.96 9.70
N VAL A 102 -10.07 5.55 8.54
CA VAL A 102 -10.88 6.41 7.65
C VAL A 102 -12.22 6.77 8.29
N LYS A 103 -12.64 8.02 8.12
CA LYS A 103 -13.84 8.62 8.72
C LYS A 103 -14.69 9.35 7.68
N GLU A 104 -15.88 9.77 8.11
CA GLU A 104 -16.76 10.60 7.29
C GLU A 104 -16.12 11.97 6.99
N GLY A 105 -16.02 12.29 5.71
CA GLY A 105 -15.43 13.54 5.22
C GLY A 105 -13.96 13.44 4.79
N ASP A 106 -13.27 12.33 5.07
CA ASP A 106 -11.88 12.11 4.60
C ASP A 106 -11.83 11.95 3.07
N ILE A 107 -10.69 12.28 2.46
CA ILE A 107 -10.47 12.11 1.01
C ILE A 107 -9.39 11.05 0.79
N VAL A 108 -9.76 9.95 0.11
CA VAL A 108 -8.92 8.77 -0.06
C VAL A 108 -8.58 8.55 -1.53
N LEU A 109 -7.30 8.28 -1.81
CA LEU A 109 -6.82 7.74 -3.07
C LEU A 109 -6.87 6.21 -3.03
N GLU A 110 -7.56 5.60 -4.00
CA GLU A 110 -7.57 4.16 -4.25
C GLU A 110 -6.85 3.87 -5.59
N ILE A 111 -5.95 2.89 -5.58
CA ILE A 111 -5.13 2.53 -6.76
C ILE A 111 -5.49 1.09 -7.16
N GLY A 112 -6.09 0.93 -8.34
CA GLY A 112 -6.56 -0.37 -8.85
C GLY A 112 -7.84 -0.88 -8.16
N PRO A 113 -8.96 -0.12 -8.18
CA PRO A 113 -10.23 -0.52 -7.56
C PRO A 113 -10.81 -1.85 -8.10
N GLY A 114 -10.51 -2.23 -9.36
CA GLY A 114 -10.98 -3.48 -9.94
C GLY A 114 -12.51 -3.58 -10.03
N THR A 115 -13.11 -4.43 -9.19
CA THR A 115 -14.58 -4.58 -9.06
C THR A 115 -15.23 -3.55 -8.11
N GLY A 116 -14.43 -2.67 -7.51
CA GLY A 116 -14.86 -1.64 -6.57
C GLY A 116 -15.23 -2.17 -5.18
N SER A 117 -14.72 -3.34 -4.77
CA SER A 117 -15.06 -3.91 -3.45
C SER A 117 -14.38 -3.18 -2.29
N LEU A 118 -13.21 -2.56 -2.49
CA LEU A 118 -12.59 -1.68 -1.49
C LEU A 118 -13.20 -0.27 -1.54
N THR A 119 -13.41 0.30 -2.75
CA THR A 119 -14.21 1.51 -2.98
C THR A 119 -15.54 1.50 -2.20
N ASN A 120 -16.25 0.38 -2.21
CA ASN A 120 -17.53 0.19 -1.51
C ASN A 120 -17.40 0.41 0.01
N VAL A 121 -16.33 -0.12 0.63
CA VAL A 121 -16.09 0.03 2.07
C VAL A 121 -15.65 1.45 2.42
N LEU A 122 -14.79 2.07 1.59
CA LEU A 122 -14.37 3.47 1.74
C LEU A 122 -15.55 4.44 1.68
N VAL A 123 -16.45 4.27 0.70
CA VAL A 123 -17.66 5.08 0.54
C VAL A 123 -18.62 4.92 1.72
N ASN A 124 -18.75 3.69 2.24
CA ASN A 124 -19.58 3.38 3.42
C ASN A 124 -18.98 3.90 4.73
N ALA A 125 -17.66 4.06 4.83
CA ALA A 125 -17.00 4.77 5.93
C ALA A 125 -17.20 6.31 5.86
N GLY A 126 -17.81 6.81 4.77
CA GLY A 126 -18.12 8.22 4.57
C GLY A 126 -17.07 9.02 3.82
N ALA A 127 -16.06 8.36 3.24
CA ALA A 127 -14.98 9.04 2.50
C ALA A 127 -15.41 9.50 1.09
N THR A 128 -14.66 10.47 0.57
CA THR A 128 -14.64 10.83 -0.85
C THR A 128 -13.48 10.12 -1.54
N VAL A 129 -13.75 9.33 -2.58
CA VAL A 129 -12.76 8.42 -3.18
C VAL A 129 -12.31 8.89 -4.56
N LEU A 130 -11.01 9.15 -4.72
CA LEU A 130 -10.33 9.25 -6.00
C LEU A 130 -9.79 7.86 -6.36
N ALA A 131 -10.44 7.16 -7.29
CA ALA A 131 -9.99 5.86 -7.75
C ALA A 131 -9.23 5.99 -9.09
N ILE A 132 -8.00 5.48 -9.16
CA ILE A 132 -7.19 5.41 -10.39
C ILE A 132 -7.12 3.95 -10.86
N GLU A 133 -7.68 3.68 -12.04
CA GLU A 133 -7.76 2.35 -12.63
C GLU A 133 -7.13 2.32 -14.04
N LYS A 134 -6.37 1.25 -14.34
CA LYS A 134 -5.61 1.09 -15.57
C LYS A 134 -6.34 0.24 -16.61
N ASP A 135 -7.19 -0.69 -16.20
CA ASP A 135 -8.05 -1.42 -17.13
C ASP A 135 -9.34 -0.63 -17.38
N SER A 136 -9.47 -0.07 -18.59
CA SER A 136 -10.64 0.70 -19.04
C SER A 136 -11.99 0.02 -18.75
N HIS A 137 -12.03 -1.31 -18.71
CA HIS A 137 -13.25 -2.03 -18.39
C HIS A 137 -13.57 -2.04 -16.89
N MET A 138 -12.56 -2.13 -16.03
CA MET A 138 -12.72 -1.98 -14.58
C MET A 138 -13.06 -0.52 -14.26
N ALA A 139 -12.42 0.45 -14.92
CA ALA A 139 -12.76 1.87 -14.77
C ALA A 139 -14.23 2.15 -15.14
N ALA A 140 -14.72 1.59 -16.26
CA ALA A 140 -16.12 1.68 -16.64
C ALA A 140 -17.06 0.97 -15.64
N LEU A 141 -16.69 -0.21 -15.13
CA LEU A 141 -17.46 -0.98 -14.15
C LEU A 141 -17.61 -0.23 -12.82
N VAL A 142 -16.55 0.39 -12.31
CA VAL A 142 -16.59 1.19 -11.07
C VAL A 142 -17.44 2.46 -11.28
N ARG A 143 -17.35 3.12 -12.46
CA ARG A 143 -18.25 4.24 -12.81
C ARG A 143 -19.72 3.82 -12.91
N GLU A 144 -20.00 2.64 -13.45
CA GLU A 144 -21.34 2.04 -13.56
C GLU A 144 -21.89 1.70 -12.16
N ARG A 145 -21.06 1.11 -11.28
CA ARG A 145 -21.43 0.70 -9.91
C ARG A 145 -21.73 1.87 -8.98
N PHE A 146 -20.99 2.97 -9.07
CA PHE A 146 -21.13 4.14 -8.19
C PHE A 146 -21.75 5.36 -8.89
N ALA A 147 -22.47 5.14 -9.99
CA ALA A 147 -23.20 6.19 -10.70
C ALA A 147 -24.23 6.88 -9.77
N GLY A 148 -24.20 8.21 -9.71
CA GLY A 148 -25.05 9.01 -8.82
C GLY A 148 -24.48 9.24 -7.41
N LEU A 149 -23.24 8.82 -7.14
CA LEU A 149 -22.53 9.18 -5.91
C LEU A 149 -21.40 10.18 -6.22
N ASP A 150 -21.67 11.48 -6.04
CA ASP A 150 -20.70 12.56 -6.30
C ASP A 150 -19.38 12.43 -5.51
N ARG A 151 -19.39 11.63 -4.43
CA ARG A 151 -18.22 11.27 -3.61
C ARG A 151 -17.31 10.19 -4.21
N VAL A 152 -17.55 9.70 -5.44
CA VAL A 152 -16.68 8.73 -6.12
C VAL A 152 -16.24 9.25 -7.49
N LYS A 153 -14.93 9.37 -7.70
CA LYS A 153 -14.34 9.79 -8.97
C LYS A 153 -13.38 8.74 -9.50
N VAL A 154 -13.61 8.28 -10.74
CA VAL A 154 -12.79 7.25 -11.39
C VAL A 154 -11.99 7.82 -12.55
N VAL A 155 -10.68 7.93 -12.38
CA VAL A 155 -9.70 8.26 -13.41
C VAL A 155 -9.23 6.96 -14.08
N GLU A 156 -9.09 7.00 -15.41
CA GLU A 156 -8.62 5.87 -16.22
C GLU A 156 -7.20 6.15 -16.70
N GLU A 157 -6.21 5.69 -15.92
CA GLU A 157 -4.79 5.99 -16.15
C GLU A 157 -3.88 4.89 -15.56
N ASP A 158 -2.70 4.73 -16.14
CA ASP A 158 -1.63 3.93 -15.56
C ASP A 158 -0.99 4.69 -14.38
N PHE A 159 -1.30 4.30 -13.13
CA PHE A 159 -0.81 5.01 -11.95
C PHE A 159 0.71 5.28 -11.99
N THR A 160 1.51 4.33 -12.45
CA THR A 160 2.99 4.46 -12.54
C THR A 160 3.48 5.48 -13.58
N ARG A 161 2.55 6.15 -14.26
CA ARG A 161 2.76 7.24 -15.23
C ARG A 161 1.89 8.46 -14.93
N SER A 162 1.05 8.41 -13.88
CA SER A 162 0.03 9.42 -13.62
C SER A 162 0.59 10.68 -12.97
N HIS A 163 0.06 11.82 -13.40
CA HIS A 163 0.42 13.12 -12.85
C HIS A 163 -0.56 13.47 -11.72
N LEU A 164 -0.54 12.67 -10.64
CA LEU A 164 -1.52 12.64 -9.56
C LEU A 164 -2.00 14.02 -9.06
N ARG A 165 -1.09 15.01 -8.96
CA ARG A 165 -1.41 16.40 -8.56
C ARG A 165 -2.43 17.09 -9.48
N SER A 166 -2.40 16.82 -10.79
CA SER A 166 -3.36 17.41 -11.74
C SER A 166 -4.80 16.99 -11.45
N HIS A 167 -5.01 15.73 -11.05
CA HIS A 167 -6.33 15.18 -10.72
C HIS A 167 -6.89 15.71 -9.41
N MET A 168 -6.04 16.09 -8.43
CA MET A 168 -6.47 16.59 -7.13
C MET A 168 -7.40 17.80 -7.23
N SER A 169 -7.06 18.75 -8.10
CA SER A 169 -7.88 19.95 -8.41
C SER A 169 -9.35 19.64 -8.70
N SER A 170 -9.63 18.41 -9.15
CA SER A 170 -10.91 17.95 -9.65
C SER A 170 -11.67 17.03 -8.68
N ILE A 171 -11.18 16.86 -7.45
CA ILE A 171 -11.89 16.18 -6.34
C ILE A 171 -11.86 16.97 -5.02
N LEU A 172 -10.89 17.87 -4.84
CA LEU A 172 -10.87 18.79 -3.70
C LEU A 172 -12.09 19.73 -3.76
N PRO A 173 -12.90 19.86 -2.69
CA PRO A 173 -14.06 20.73 -2.71
C PRO A 173 -13.65 22.21 -2.84
N SER A 174 -14.39 22.97 -3.64
CA SER A 174 -14.20 24.39 -3.89
C SER A 174 -14.60 25.25 -2.67
N LYS A 175 -13.84 25.14 -1.57
CA LYS A 175 -13.96 25.99 -0.38
C LYS A 175 -13.61 27.44 -0.71
N THR A 176 -14.62 28.20 -1.15
CA THR A 176 -14.68 29.65 -0.95
C THR A 176 -14.40 29.96 0.53
N PRO A 177 -13.49 30.89 0.86
CA PRO A 177 -13.38 31.39 2.23
C PRO A 177 -14.73 31.99 2.68
N PRO A 178 -15.12 31.85 3.95
CA PRO A 178 -16.35 32.46 4.46
C PRO A 178 -16.35 34.00 4.32
N ASP A 179 -15.17 34.60 4.25
CA ASP A 179 -14.96 36.05 4.29
C ASP A 179 -15.01 36.73 2.90
N GLY A 180 -15.44 36.02 1.85
CA GLY A 180 -15.70 36.56 0.51
C GLY A 180 -14.47 37.02 -0.30
N THR A 181 -13.28 37.09 0.31
CA THR A 181 -12.04 37.54 -0.34
C THR A 181 -11.63 36.58 -1.48
N SER A 182 -11.63 37.09 -2.71
CA SER A 182 -11.31 36.35 -3.93
C SER A 182 -9.80 36.05 -4.07
N CYS A 183 -9.30 35.08 -3.31
CA CYS A 183 -7.89 34.67 -3.36
C CYS A 183 -7.65 33.60 -4.44
N SER A 184 -7.37 34.04 -5.67
CA SER A 184 -7.00 33.18 -6.82
C SER A 184 -5.61 32.52 -6.70
N ALA A 185 -4.88 32.74 -5.61
CA ALA A 185 -3.50 32.27 -5.45
C ALA A 185 -3.36 30.79 -5.05
N LYS A 186 -4.42 30.13 -4.54
CA LYS A 186 -4.33 28.80 -3.91
C LYS A 186 -3.86 27.65 -4.81
N TYR A 187 -3.90 27.80 -6.14
CA TYR A 187 -3.46 26.78 -7.09
C TYR A 187 -2.11 27.12 -7.75
N ALA A 188 -1.77 28.41 -7.87
CA ALA A 188 -0.55 28.86 -8.55
C ALA A 188 0.74 28.34 -7.91
N VAL A 189 0.74 28.08 -6.60
CA VAL A 189 1.94 27.57 -5.90
C VAL A 189 2.25 26.11 -6.27
N SER A 190 1.25 25.29 -6.59
CA SER A 190 1.47 23.92 -7.07
C SER A 190 2.15 23.92 -8.44
N ASP A 191 1.66 24.75 -9.37
CA ASP A 191 2.19 24.82 -10.73
C ASP A 191 3.57 25.51 -10.78
N TYR A 192 3.84 26.44 -9.85
CA TYR A 192 5.15 27.06 -9.70
C TYR A 192 6.18 26.14 -9.02
N ILE A 193 5.76 25.31 -8.04
CA ILE A 193 6.60 24.23 -7.50
C ILE A 193 6.89 23.18 -8.58
N PHE A 194 5.93 22.86 -9.46
CA PHE A 194 6.17 21.97 -10.60
C PHE A 194 7.30 22.50 -11.50
N TYR A 195 7.27 23.78 -11.86
CA TYR A 195 8.37 24.44 -12.58
C TYR A 195 9.72 24.38 -11.85
N LEU A 196 9.72 24.56 -10.52
CA LEU A 196 10.93 24.51 -9.67
C LEU A 196 11.45 23.09 -9.37
N LEU A 197 10.66 22.04 -9.62
CA LEU A 197 11.10 20.64 -9.50
C LEU A 197 11.65 20.07 -10.82
N GLU A 198 11.19 20.58 -11.97
CA GLU A 198 11.78 20.25 -13.27
C GLU A 198 13.04 21.07 -13.59
N SER A 199 13.11 22.33 -13.14
CA SER A 199 14.31 23.18 -13.25
C SER A 199 15.28 22.95 -12.08
N ASN A 200 16.59 22.85 -12.36
CA ASN A 200 17.58 22.43 -11.36
C ASN A 200 18.11 23.62 -10.52
N HIS A 201 17.23 24.32 -9.82
CA HIS A 201 17.59 25.45 -8.94
C HIS A 201 17.37 25.14 -7.45
N GLU A 202 18.04 25.91 -6.59
CA GLU A 202 18.12 25.69 -5.14
C GLU A 202 16.81 26.05 -4.44
N ILE A 203 16.43 25.23 -3.44
CA ILE A 203 15.05 25.17 -2.90
C ILE A 203 14.89 25.99 -1.60
N ASP A 204 16.00 26.37 -0.96
CA ASP A 204 16.06 26.70 0.48
C ASP A 204 15.35 27.97 0.93
N THR A 205 14.81 28.80 0.03
CA THR A 205 14.24 30.13 0.38
C THR A 205 12.71 30.20 0.43
N TYR A 206 11.98 29.24 -0.17
CA TYR A 206 10.53 29.42 -0.41
C TYR A 206 9.59 28.68 0.57
N HIS A 207 10.09 27.70 1.33
CA HIS A 207 9.28 26.90 2.26
C HIS A 207 8.52 27.73 3.30
N ALA A 208 9.07 28.87 3.74
CA ALA A 208 8.47 29.73 4.78
C ALA A 208 7.06 30.24 4.44
N THR A 209 6.68 30.32 3.15
CA THR A 209 5.42 30.92 2.70
C THR A 209 4.25 29.92 2.59
N LEU A 210 4.48 28.64 2.87
CA LEU A 210 3.52 27.55 2.66
C LEU A 210 2.84 27.04 3.94
N HIS A 211 3.28 27.48 5.11
CA HIS A 211 2.84 26.94 6.40
C HIS A 211 1.38 27.26 6.80
N ASP A 212 0.76 28.29 6.21
CA ASP A 212 -0.62 28.71 6.56
C ASP A 212 -1.72 28.12 5.66
N THR A 213 -1.38 27.42 4.57
CA THR A 213 -2.37 26.66 3.79
C THR A 213 -2.58 25.29 4.42
N ASN A 214 -3.67 25.15 5.16
CA ASN A 214 -4.15 23.87 5.69
C ASN A 214 -4.51 22.93 4.51
N PHE A 215 -3.52 22.17 4.03
CA PHE A 215 -3.68 21.20 2.95
C PHE A 215 -4.67 20.11 3.39
N LEU A 216 -5.46 19.61 2.46
CA LEU A 216 -6.34 18.49 2.75
C LEU A 216 -5.46 17.24 2.82
N GLU A 217 -5.15 16.80 4.04
CA GLU A 217 -4.49 15.53 4.29
C GLU A 217 -5.32 14.41 3.65
N MET A 218 -4.86 13.94 2.49
CA MET A 218 -5.41 12.76 1.86
C MET A 218 -4.80 11.52 2.50
N GLN A 219 -5.49 10.40 2.38
CA GLN A 219 -4.91 9.08 2.67
C GLN A 219 -4.85 8.25 1.40
N VAL A 220 -3.99 7.24 1.35
CA VAL A 220 -4.01 6.21 0.31
C VAL A 220 -4.44 4.90 0.93
N VAL A 221 -5.46 4.25 0.37
CA VAL A 221 -5.90 2.91 0.80
C VAL A 221 -6.11 2.06 -0.44
N ALA A 222 -5.24 1.06 -0.67
CA ALA A 222 -5.26 0.34 -1.94
C ALA A 222 -4.80 -1.14 -1.87
N ASN A 223 -5.53 -2.01 -2.57
CA ASN A 223 -5.11 -3.38 -2.91
C ASN A 223 -4.41 -3.37 -4.28
N ILE A 224 -3.11 -3.04 -4.30
CA ILE A 224 -2.41 -2.76 -5.56
C ILE A 224 -1.93 -4.03 -6.29
N PRO A 225 -1.91 -4.03 -7.64
CA PRO A 225 -1.31 -5.11 -8.41
C PRO A 225 0.13 -5.41 -8.01
N PHE A 226 0.40 -6.68 -7.73
CA PHE A 226 1.68 -7.13 -7.14
C PHE A 226 2.93 -6.89 -7.99
N ASN A 227 2.78 -6.51 -9.26
CA ASN A 227 3.88 -6.20 -10.17
C ASN A 227 4.27 -4.71 -10.22
N ILE A 228 3.53 -3.80 -9.54
CA ILE A 228 3.83 -2.35 -9.54
C ILE A 228 4.24 -1.79 -8.17
N SER A 229 4.28 -2.62 -7.12
CA SER A 229 4.40 -2.15 -5.72
C SER A 229 5.64 -1.29 -5.43
N THR A 230 6.77 -1.52 -6.11
CA THR A 230 7.98 -0.71 -5.90
C THR A 230 7.85 0.67 -6.54
N ASP A 231 7.11 0.80 -7.63
CA ASP A 231 6.94 2.05 -8.36
C ASP A 231 5.85 2.91 -7.71
N VAL A 232 4.75 2.29 -7.24
CA VAL A 232 3.73 2.94 -6.40
C VAL A 232 4.36 3.54 -5.14
N VAL A 233 5.18 2.79 -4.42
CA VAL A 233 5.89 3.28 -3.22
C VAL A 233 6.85 4.42 -3.56
N LYS A 234 7.61 4.33 -4.66
CA LYS A 234 8.50 5.42 -5.11
C LYS A 234 7.77 6.71 -5.46
N GLN A 235 6.54 6.61 -5.98
CA GLN A 235 5.74 7.75 -6.39
C GLN A 235 5.02 8.40 -5.20
N LEU A 236 4.51 7.59 -4.26
CA LEU A 236 3.71 8.08 -3.13
C LEU A 236 4.52 8.62 -1.95
N LEU A 237 5.57 7.92 -1.48
CA LEU A 237 6.22 8.31 -0.23
C LEU A 237 6.84 9.74 -0.22
N PRO A 238 7.37 10.28 -1.34
CA PRO A 238 7.82 11.66 -1.40
C PRO A 238 6.70 12.73 -1.33
N MET A 239 5.43 12.33 -1.33
CA MET A 239 4.27 13.22 -1.36
C MET A 239 3.66 13.45 0.05
N GLY A 240 4.52 13.59 1.07
CA GLY A 240 4.12 13.88 2.45
C GLY A 240 3.39 15.23 2.61
N ASP A 241 3.54 16.14 1.64
CA ASP A 241 2.80 17.40 1.53
C ASP A 241 1.33 17.23 1.08
N ILE A 242 0.93 16.00 0.72
CA ILE A 242 -0.43 15.65 0.28
C ILE A 242 -1.01 14.52 1.13
N PHE A 243 -0.21 13.47 1.39
CA PHE A 243 -0.66 12.30 2.12
C PHE A 243 -0.04 12.25 3.51
N SER A 244 -0.87 12.13 4.55
CA SER A 244 -0.36 11.84 5.90
C SER A 244 -0.04 10.35 6.09
N GLU A 245 -0.76 9.47 5.39
CA GLU A 245 -0.59 8.02 5.51
C GLU A 245 -0.91 7.25 4.22
N VAL A 246 -0.14 6.19 3.97
CA VAL A 246 -0.26 5.31 2.81
C VAL A 246 -0.42 3.86 3.27
N ILE A 247 -1.61 3.29 3.10
CA ILE A 247 -1.98 1.93 3.53
C ILE A 247 -2.14 1.06 2.28
N LEU A 248 -1.28 0.04 2.15
CA LEU A 248 -1.23 -0.82 0.97
C LEU A 248 -1.36 -2.29 1.35
N LEU A 249 -2.17 -3.03 0.60
CA LEU A 249 -2.09 -4.49 0.58
C LEU A 249 -1.10 -4.93 -0.52
N LEU A 250 -0.07 -5.66 -0.10
CA LEU A 250 1.06 -6.10 -0.93
C LEU A 250 1.23 -7.63 -0.84
N GLN A 251 2.15 -8.21 -1.63
CA GLN A 251 2.65 -9.56 -1.34
C GLN A 251 3.43 -9.56 -0.02
N ASP A 252 3.32 -10.63 0.76
CA ASP A 252 3.96 -10.78 2.07
C ASP A 252 5.49 -10.57 2.01
N GLU A 253 6.17 -11.18 1.03
CA GLU A 253 7.60 -10.99 0.77
C GLU A 253 7.96 -9.53 0.41
N ALA A 254 7.09 -8.84 -0.33
CA ALA A 254 7.29 -7.45 -0.72
C ALA A 254 7.06 -6.49 0.45
N ALA A 255 6.06 -6.77 1.29
CA ALA A 255 5.78 -6.05 2.53
C ALA A 255 6.96 -6.14 3.50
N LEU A 256 7.40 -7.36 3.84
CA LEU A 256 8.57 -7.60 4.70
C LEU A 256 9.83 -6.89 4.17
N ARG A 257 10.11 -7.00 2.85
CA ARG A 257 11.26 -6.35 2.21
C ARG A 257 11.20 -4.82 2.19
N LEU A 258 10.02 -4.21 2.33
CA LEU A 258 9.86 -2.75 2.39
C LEU A 258 9.89 -2.21 3.83
N VAL A 259 9.27 -2.94 4.77
CA VAL A 259 9.06 -2.48 6.15
C VAL A 259 10.23 -2.84 7.07
N ASP A 260 10.80 -4.04 6.96
CA ASP A 260 11.76 -4.53 7.94
C ASP A 260 13.10 -3.77 7.85
N SER A 261 13.28 -2.85 8.80
CA SER A 261 14.47 -2.03 8.99
C SER A 261 15.62 -2.78 9.70
N SER A 262 15.37 -3.98 10.21
CA SER A 262 16.38 -4.83 10.86
C SER A 262 17.17 -5.71 9.88
N LEU A 263 16.74 -5.79 8.60
CA LEU A 263 17.38 -6.61 7.57
C LEU A 263 18.85 -6.24 7.33
N LYS A 264 19.78 -6.97 7.95
CA LYS A 264 21.21 -6.97 7.58
C LYS A 264 21.53 -8.15 6.65
N THR A 265 20.79 -8.23 5.54
CA THR A 265 20.74 -9.39 4.63
C THR A 265 20.89 -8.97 3.18
N SER A 266 20.95 -9.96 2.27
CA SER A 266 20.96 -9.70 0.82
C SER A 266 19.72 -8.97 0.29
N GLU A 267 18.66 -8.83 1.09
CA GLU A 267 17.38 -8.22 0.71
C GLU A 267 17.26 -6.75 1.09
N TYR A 268 18.17 -6.24 1.93
CA TYR A 268 18.31 -4.79 2.14
C TYR A 268 18.86 -4.12 0.86
N ARG A 269 18.19 -3.06 0.43
CA ARG A 269 18.33 -2.45 -0.89
C ARG A 269 18.15 -0.93 -0.80
N PRO A 270 18.46 -0.15 -1.86
CA PRO A 270 18.16 1.29 -1.90
C PRO A 270 16.71 1.67 -1.56
N ILE A 271 15.76 0.76 -1.82
CA ILE A 271 14.35 0.99 -1.48
C ILE A 271 14.09 1.01 0.05
N ASN A 272 14.86 0.28 0.86
CA ASN A 272 14.73 0.32 2.33
C ASN A 272 15.14 1.69 2.87
N VAL A 273 16.27 2.22 2.39
CA VAL A 273 16.75 3.57 2.71
C VAL A 273 15.74 4.63 2.24
N PHE A 274 15.19 4.46 1.03
CA PHE A 274 14.15 5.34 0.48
C PHE A 274 12.87 5.35 1.34
N VAL A 275 12.35 4.18 1.72
CA VAL A 275 11.16 4.07 2.56
C VAL A 275 11.36 4.79 3.90
N ASN A 276 12.45 4.47 4.61
CA ASN A 276 12.72 5.01 5.94
C ASN A 276 13.06 6.53 5.91
N PHE A 277 13.58 7.04 4.79
CA PHE A 277 13.82 8.48 4.60
C PHE A 277 12.50 9.28 4.54
N TYR A 278 11.51 8.76 3.80
CA TYR A 278 10.24 9.48 3.54
C TYR A 278 9.09 9.13 4.49
N SER A 279 9.17 8.00 5.19
CA SER A 279 8.07 7.49 6.02
C SER A 279 8.57 6.70 7.22
N ASP A 280 7.70 6.44 8.18
CA ASP A 280 7.84 5.39 9.17
C ASP A 280 6.97 4.19 8.74
N PRO A 281 7.57 3.05 8.34
CA PRO A 281 6.85 1.89 7.83
C PRO A 281 6.41 0.93 8.94
N GLU A 282 5.21 0.34 8.81
CA GLU A 282 4.71 -0.68 9.73
C GLU A 282 4.06 -1.86 8.97
N TYR A 283 4.23 -3.08 9.49
CA TYR A 283 3.57 -4.30 8.99
C TYR A 283 2.44 -4.63 9.95
N LEU A 284 1.19 -4.48 9.48
CA LEU A 284 0.02 -4.50 10.36
C LEU A 284 -0.54 -5.92 10.54
N LEU A 285 -0.80 -6.62 9.42
CA LEU A 285 -1.39 -7.96 9.44
C LEU A 285 -1.12 -8.75 8.17
N LYS A 286 -1.11 -10.08 8.29
CA LYS A 286 -0.93 -11.02 7.18
C LYS A 286 -2.29 -11.50 6.64
N VAL A 287 -2.48 -11.40 5.32
CA VAL A 287 -3.69 -11.82 4.61
C VAL A 287 -3.43 -13.10 3.81
N SER A 288 -4.16 -14.17 4.11
CA SER A 288 -4.01 -15.41 3.34
C SER A 288 -4.42 -15.24 1.88
N ARG A 289 -3.63 -15.81 0.96
CA ARG A 289 -3.91 -15.88 -0.49
C ARG A 289 -5.27 -16.48 -0.86
N THR A 290 -5.92 -17.22 0.04
CA THR A 290 -7.26 -17.80 -0.17
C THR A 290 -8.38 -16.75 -0.19
N ASN A 291 -8.10 -15.49 0.18
CA ASN A 291 -9.04 -14.38 0.08
C ASN A 291 -9.12 -13.76 -1.33
N PHE A 292 -8.44 -14.30 -2.36
CA PHE A 292 -8.33 -13.66 -3.67
C PHE A 292 -8.72 -14.55 -4.85
N PHE A 293 -9.26 -13.94 -5.91
CA PHE A 293 -9.47 -14.56 -7.22
C PHE A 293 -8.78 -13.78 -8.36
N PRO A 294 -7.99 -14.44 -9.22
CA PRO A 294 -7.44 -15.79 -9.07
C PRO A 294 -6.55 -15.85 -7.83
N GLN A 295 -6.42 -17.03 -7.20
CA GLN A 295 -5.55 -17.18 -6.03
C GLN A 295 -4.07 -16.91 -6.41
N PRO A 296 -3.36 -15.99 -5.73
CA PRO A 296 -1.94 -15.75 -5.97
C PRO A 296 -1.06 -16.88 -5.41
N LYS A 297 0.21 -16.91 -5.87
CA LYS A 297 1.18 -17.94 -5.45
C LYS A 297 1.59 -17.80 -3.99
N VAL A 298 1.78 -16.56 -3.52
CA VAL A 298 2.20 -16.19 -2.17
C VAL A 298 1.04 -15.52 -1.42
N ASP A 299 1.13 -15.49 -0.09
CA ASP A 299 0.23 -14.69 0.75
C ASP A 299 0.46 -13.19 0.55
N ALA A 300 -0.46 -12.39 1.08
CA ALA A 300 -0.42 -10.95 1.10
C ALA A 300 -0.26 -10.40 2.53
N ALA A 301 -0.01 -9.10 2.66
CA ALA A 301 0.07 -8.40 3.93
C ALA A 301 -0.42 -6.95 3.77
N VAL A 302 -0.99 -6.39 4.83
CA VAL A 302 -1.30 -4.95 4.93
C VAL A 302 -0.13 -4.26 5.60
N VAL A 303 0.36 -3.21 4.95
CA VAL A 303 1.41 -2.32 5.48
C VAL A 303 0.91 -0.88 5.51
N ALA A 304 1.37 -0.13 6.51
CA ALA A 304 1.23 1.31 6.56
C ALA A 304 2.59 1.98 6.32
N PHE A 305 2.56 3.17 5.74
CA PHE A 305 3.66 4.10 5.67
C PHE A 305 3.14 5.45 6.14
N LYS A 306 3.46 5.84 7.37
CA LYS A 306 3.15 7.18 7.87
C LYS A 306 4.16 8.15 7.27
N LEU A 307 3.71 9.12 6.49
CA LEU A 307 4.63 9.98 5.75
C LEU A 307 5.22 11.07 6.65
N LYS A 308 6.49 11.40 6.41
CA LYS A 308 7.18 12.50 7.08
C LYS A 308 6.87 13.80 6.33
N GLN A 309 6.69 14.89 7.07
CA GLN A 309 6.66 16.22 6.46
C GLN A 309 8.06 16.61 5.99
N THR A 310 8.17 17.52 5.03
CA THR A 310 9.48 17.89 4.44
C THR A 310 10.47 18.45 5.49
N VAL A 311 9.96 19.05 6.57
CA VAL A 311 10.76 19.54 7.71
C VAL A 311 11.35 18.41 8.57
N ASP A 312 10.74 17.22 8.55
CA ASP A 312 11.14 16.03 9.32
C ASP A 312 12.04 15.07 8.51
N TYR A 313 12.30 15.38 7.22
CA TYR A 313 13.20 14.57 6.40
C TYR A 313 14.64 14.58 6.94
N PRO A 314 15.38 13.46 6.85
CA PRO A 314 16.77 13.40 7.29
C PRO A 314 17.64 14.45 6.58
N ARG A 315 18.30 15.31 7.38
CA ARG A 315 19.03 16.47 6.88
C ARG A 315 20.22 16.07 6.01
N VAL A 316 20.12 16.31 4.70
CA VAL A 316 21.16 16.07 3.70
C VAL A 316 21.33 17.30 2.82
N SER A 317 22.56 17.59 2.35
CA SER A 317 22.85 18.76 1.52
C SER A 317 22.12 18.76 0.16
N SER A 318 21.70 17.59 -0.34
CA SER A 318 20.74 17.47 -1.43
C SER A 318 20.14 16.07 -1.45
N ILE A 319 18.80 15.98 -1.48
CA ILE A 319 18.06 14.71 -1.59
C ILE A 319 18.45 13.95 -2.87
N LYS A 320 18.67 14.68 -3.98
CA LYS A 320 19.10 14.13 -5.28
C LYS A 320 20.50 13.54 -5.21
N SER A 321 21.43 14.22 -4.54
CA SER A 321 22.79 13.70 -4.28
C SER A 321 22.75 12.48 -3.36
N PHE A 322 21.98 12.55 -2.27
CA PHE A 322 21.83 11.46 -1.31
C PHE A 322 21.37 10.17 -1.97
N PHE A 323 20.27 10.20 -2.75
CA PHE A 323 19.82 9.00 -3.44
C PHE A 323 20.73 8.57 -4.60
N SER A 324 21.48 9.47 -5.23
CA SER A 324 22.55 9.10 -6.18
C SER A 324 23.68 8.31 -5.50
N MET A 325 24.11 8.75 -4.30
CA MET A 325 25.09 8.07 -3.48
C MET A 325 24.57 6.70 -3.00
N VAL A 326 23.34 6.63 -2.48
CA VAL A 326 22.73 5.37 -2.03
C VAL A 326 22.63 4.37 -3.19
N ASN A 327 22.13 4.77 -4.37
CA ASN A 327 22.09 3.87 -5.53
C ASN A 327 23.49 3.45 -6.00
N SER A 328 24.47 4.36 -5.94
CA SER A 328 25.89 4.05 -6.24
C SER A 328 26.47 3.02 -5.27
N ALA A 329 26.16 3.12 -3.97
CA ALA A 329 26.62 2.20 -2.94
C ALA A 329 26.25 0.74 -3.25
N PHE A 330 24.98 0.49 -3.58
CA PHE A 330 24.45 -0.85 -3.88
C PHE A 330 24.78 -1.38 -5.29
N ASN A 331 25.51 -0.62 -6.14
CA ASN A 331 25.85 -0.98 -7.52
C ASN A 331 26.95 -2.07 -7.64
N GLY A 332 26.96 -3.04 -6.73
CA GLY A 332 27.88 -4.17 -6.73
C GLY A 332 27.70 -5.09 -5.53
N LYS A 333 26.91 -6.16 -5.71
CA LYS A 333 26.69 -7.19 -4.68
C LYS A 333 28.03 -7.70 -4.11
N ARG A 334 28.24 -7.51 -2.79
CA ARG A 334 29.44 -7.81 -1.97
C ARG A 334 30.58 -6.77 -1.97
N LYS A 335 30.50 -5.65 -2.73
CA LYS A 335 31.53 -4.60 -2.68
C LYS A 335 31.48 -3.83 -1.35
N MET A 336 32.65 -3.42 -0.86
CA MET A 336 32.78 -2.45 0.25
C MET A 336 32.42 -1.04 -0.24
N LEU A 337 31.87 -0.20 0.62
CA LEU A 337 31.45 1.18 0.30
C LEU A 337 32.56 1.99 -0.34
N ARG A 338 33.78 1.93 0.22
CA ARG A 338 35.02 2.52 -0.33
C ARG A 338 35.39 2.11 -1.76
N LYS A 339 34.74 1.09 -2.33
CA LYS A 339 34.87 0.60 -3.72
C LYS A 339 33.59 0.68 -4.54
N SER A 340 32.43 0.87 -3.92
CA SER A 340 31.20 1.25 -4.62
C SER A 340 31.08 2.75 -4.87
N LEU A 341 31.68 3.60 -4.02
CA LEU A 341 31.59 5.06 -4.07
C LEU A 341 32.86 5.75 -4.58
N GLN A 342 33.88 4.99 -5.01
CA GLN A 342 35.21 5.51 -5.36
C GLN A 342 35.24 6.47 -6.58
N HIS A 343 34.13 6.59 -7.32
CA HIS A 343 33.93 7.55 -8.41
C HIS A 343 33.30 8.88 -7.94
N MET A 344 32.79 8.93 -6.71
CA MET A 344 32.20 10.13 -6.09
C MET A 344 33.20 10.79 -5.13
N CYS A 345 33.99 10.00 -4.43
CA CYS A 345 34.95 10.44 -3.43
C CYS A 345 36.13 9.44 -3.36
N PRO A 346 37.40 9.86 -3.10
CA PRO A 346 38.52 8.93 -2.97
C PRO A 346 38.31 7.88 -1.87
N SER A 347 38.82 6.65 -2.08
CA SER A 347 38.69 5.58 -1.07
C SER A 347 39.17 5.98 0.33
N PRO A 348 40.30 6.70 0.53
CA PRO A 348 40.75 7.10 1.87
C PRO A 348 39.79 8.05 2.59
N ASP A 349 39.15 8.97 1.87
CA ASP A 349 38.20 9.92 2.44
C ASP A 349 36.89 9.22 2.84
N ILE A 350 36.45 8.23 2.05
CA ILE A 350 35.32 7.35 2.40
C ILE A 350 35.66 6.49 3.63
N GLU A 351 36.87 5.95 3.71
CA GLU A 351 37.33 5.18 4.88
C GLU A 351 37.39 6.05 6.14
N ALA A 352 37.88 7.30 6.03
CA ALA A 352 37.88 8.27 7.12
C ALA A 352 36.46 8.68 7.56
N ALA A 353 35.54 8.88 6.63
CA ALA A 353 34.14 9.18 6.92
C ALA A 353 33.41 8.01 7.61
N LEU A 354 33.69 6.76 7.23
CA LEU A 354 33.14 5.57 7.88
C LEU A 354 33.62 5.45 9.34
N CYS A 355 34.88 5.78 9.64
CA CYS A 355 35.44 5.72 10.99
C CYS A 355 34.72 6.62 12.03
N ALA A 356 33.76 7.48 11.62
CA ALA A 356 32.84 8.17 12.52
C ALA A 356 31.78 7.27 13.19
N GLY A 357 31.77 5.96 12.91
CA GLY A 357 30.93 4.97 13.62
C GLY A 357 30.96 3.55 13.08
N LEU A 358 31.61 3.31 11.93
CA LEU A 358 31.58 2.05 11.18
C LEU A 358 32.98 1.59 10.73
N PRO A 359 33.18 0.29 10.47
CA PRO A 359 34.41 -0.21 9.86
C PRO A 359 34.68 0.38 8.46
N PRO A 360 35.94 0.70 8.10
CA PRO A 360 36.31 1.12 6.73
C PRO A 360 36.09 0.01 5.68
N THR A 361 35.86 -1.23 6.14
CA THR A 361 35.52 -2.41 5.35
C THR A 361 34.02 -2.57 5.08
N SER A 362 33.15 -1.71 5.61
CA SER A 362 31.70 -1.95 5.60
C SER A 362 31.04 -1.92 4.22
N ARG A 363 29.90 -2.61 4.14
CA ARG A 363 29.07 -2.75 2.93
C ARG A 363 27.74 -2.01 3.05
N PRO A 364 27.08 -1.68 1.92
CA PRO A 364 25.80 -0.97 1.92
C PRO A 364 24.70 -1.64 2.76
N GLU A 365 24.66 -2.98 2.78
CA GLU A 365 23.71 -3.79 3.56
C GLU A 365 23.97 -3.84 5.08
N GLU A 366 25.01 -3.15 5.58
CA GLU A 366 25.38 -3.11 7.00
C GLU A 366 24.94 -1.80 7.69
N LEU A 367 24.63 -0.75 6.91
CA LEU A 367 24.36 0.63 7.32
C LEU A 367 22.90 0.90 7.70
N THR A 368 22.69 1.80 8.67
CA THR A 368 21.39 2.43 8.93
C THR A 368 21.15 3.63 8.00
N LEU A 369 19.91 4.17 8.01
CA LEU A 369 19.59 5.42 7.33
C LEU A 369 20.47 6.57 7.85
N GLU A 370 20.63 6.64 9.16
CA GLU A 370 21.42 7.64 9.86
C GLU A 370 22.90 7.56 9.45
N ASP A 371 23.43 6.37 9.21
CA ASP A 371 24.80 6.18 8.73
C ASP A 371 24.96 6.59 7.26
N PHE A 372 23.98 6.31 6.39
CA PHE A 372 23.98 6.85 5.03
C PHE A 372 23.93 8.39 5.03
N VAL A 373 23.15 9.00 5.92
CA VAL A 373 23.03 10.47 6.04
C VAL A 373 24.34 11.10 6.54
N LYS A 374 24.96 10.52 7.59
CA LYS A 374 26.30 10.94 8.06
C LYS A 374 27.34 10.80 6.95
N LEU A 375 27.40 9.65 6.28
CA LEU A 375 28.37 9.37 5.22
C LEU A 375 28.22 10.36 4.07
N HIS A 376 27.00 10.62 3.62
CA HIS A 376 26.70 11.60 2.58
C HIS A 376 27.25 12.98 2.93
N ASN A 377 26.90 13.50 4.12
CA ASN A 377 27.27 14.85 4.53
C ASN A 377 28.76 15.02 4.85
N LEU A 378 29.51 13.92 4.97
CA LEU A 378 30.98 13.92 5.13
C LEU A 378 31.72 13.84 3.79
N ILE A 379 31.22 13.05 2.81
CA ILE A 379 31.90 12.86 1.52
C ILE A 379 31.42 13.83 0.43
N VAL A 380 30.16 14.26 0.47
CA VAL A 380 29.59 15.29 -0.41
C VAL A 380 29.70 16.62 0.32
N LYS A 381 30.88 17.22 0.25
CA LYS A 381 31.11 18.60 0.69
C LYS A 381 30.18 19.54 -0.09
N THR A 382 29.65 20.53 0.63
CA THR A 382 28.86 21.65 0.09
C THR A 382 29.72 22.50 -0.85
#